data_AF-Q4W925-F1
#
_entry.id   AF-Q4W925-F1
#
_cell.length_a   1.000
_cell.length_b   1.000
_cell.length_c   1.000
_cell.angle_alpha   90.00
_cell.angle_beta   90.00
_cell.angle_gamma   90.00
#
_symmetry.space_group_name_H-M   'P 1'
#
loop_
_entity.id
_entity.type
_entity.pdbx_description
1 polymer ?
#
loop_
_entity_poly.entity_id
_entity_poly.type
_entity_poly.pdbx_seq_one_letter_code
_entity_poly.pdbx_strand_id
1 'polypeptide(L)' 'MTTECTNLGLDYYPTSSGLEPQMPGIVSNYAKFYQVKSGDSCWSIENAAGITLAQFRSWNTQIDESCTNLWVDYYVCIGV' A
#
# COMPACT_ATOMS: atom_id res chain seq x y z
N MET A 1 -17.64 -14.16 9.12
CA MET A 1 -16.40 -13.42 9.47
C MET A 1 -15.27 -14.03 8.65
N THR A 2 -15.44 -13.99 7.34
CA THR A 2 -14.69 -14.68 6.28
C THR A 2 -15.12 -14.03 4.95
N THR A 3 -14.30 -14.18 3.90
CA THR A 3 -14.36 -13.56 2.55
C THR A 3 -13.45 -12.33 2.49
N GLU A 4 -12.13 -12.45 2.40
CA GLU A 4 -11.27 -13.06 1.35
C GLU A 4 -11.46 -12.52 -0.07
N CYS A 5 -10.38 -11.96 -0.64
CA CYS A 5 -9.97 -12.28 -2.00
C CYS A 5 -8.57 -12.90 -1.91
N THR A 6 -8.54 -14.22 -1.69
CA THR A 6 -7.38 -15.07 -1.95
C THR A 6 -7.06 -15.05 -3.43
N ASN A 7 -5.85 -14.62 -3.74
CA ASN A 7 -4.93 -15.17 -4.73
C ASN A 7 -5.54 -16.28 -5.62
N LEU A 8 -6.04 -15.88 -6.78
CA LEU A 8 -6.36 -16.78 -7.90
C LEU A 8 -5.79 -16.15 -9.18
N GLY A 9 -4.49 -15.93 -9.20
CA GLY A 9 -3.69 -15.97 -10.42
C GLY A 9 -4.08 -15.02 -11.55
N LEU A 10 -4.84 -13.94 -11.32
CA LEU A 10 -5.15 -12.84 -12.26
C LEU A 10 -5.65 -11.61 -11.47
N ASP A 11 -4.86 -11.10 -10.53
CA ASP A 11 -5.40 -10.30 -9.41
C ASP A 11 -5.38 -8.78 -9.69
N TYR A 12 -6.30 -8.27 -10.53
CA TYR A 12 -6.65 -6.84 -10.59
C TYR A 12 -7.94 -6.56 -9.80
N TYR A 13 -7.74 -5.95 -8.62
CA TYR A 13 -8.63 -5.10 -7.81
C TYR A 13 -9.99 -5.63 -7.30
N PRO A 14 -10.14 -5.82 -5.97
CA PRO A 14 -11.35 -5.45 -5.27
C PRO A 14 -11.22 -3.99 -4.80
N THR A 15 -11.70 -3.05 -5.60
CA THR A 15 -11.92 -1.66 -5.15
C THR A 15 -12.97 -1.66 -4.05
N SER A 16 -12.58 -1.29 -2.84
CA SER A 16 -13.53 -0.89 -1.80
C SER A 16 -12.92 0.18 -0.89
N SER A 17 -13.36 1.43 -1.10
CA SER A 17 -13.31 2.56 -0.14
C SER A 17 -11.96 3.25 0.14
N GLY A 18 -11.50 4.16 -0.74
CA GLY A 18 -10.40 5.09 -0.42
C GLY A 18 -9.96 5.97 -1.60
N LEU A 19 -9.21 7.04 -1.31
CA LEU A 19 -8.65 8.02 -2.26
C LEU A 19 -8.01 7.35 -3.48
N GLU A 20 -8.20 7.90 -4.68
CA GLU A 20 -7.71 7.36 -5.96
C GLU A 20 -6.69 8.30 -6.62
N PRO A 21 -5.73 7.78 -7.42
CA PRO A 21 -5.49 6.37 -7.72
C PRO A 21 -4.63 5.66 -6.66
N GLN A 22 -4.79 4.36 -6.51
CA GLN A 22 -4.10 3.56 -5.49
C GLN A 22 -3.06 2.62 -6.13
N MET A 23 -1.93 2.42 -5.44
CA MET A 23 -0.95 1.41 -5.83
C MET A 23 -1.60 0.02 -5.91
N PRO A 24 -1.15 -0.87 -6.80
CA PRO A 24 -1.57 -2.27 -6.76
C PRO A 24 -1.17 -2.97 -5.45
N GLY A 25 -1.98 -3.93 -4.99
CA GLY A 25 -1.62 -4.82 -3.88
C GLY A 25 -1.81 -4.25 -2.48
N ILE A 26 -2.58 -3.18 -2.32
CA ILE A 26 -2.95 -2.68 -1.00
C ILE A 26 -4.01 -3.59 -0.35
N VAL A 27 -3.87 -3.90 0.95
CA VAL A 27 -4.77 -4.79 1.72
C VAL A 27 -6.10 -4.13 2.07
N SER A 28 -7.21 -4.88 2.05
CA SER A 28 -8.60 -4.35 2.09
C SER A 28 -9.11 -3.80 3.44
N ASN A 29 -8.32 -3.80 4.52
CA ASN A 29 -8.73 -3.37 5.86
C ASN A 29 -8.20 -1.95 6.18
N TYR A 30 -8.88 -0.89 5.71
CA TYR A 30 -8.31 0.46 5.66
C TYR A 30 -8.65 1.40 6.83
N ALA A 31 -7.64 2.13 7.34
CA ALA A 31 -7.83 3.32 8.18
C ALA A 31 -7.01 4.56 7.74
N LYS A 32 -5.81 4.42 7.13
CA LYS A 32 -4.94 5.57 6.77
C LYS A 32 -4.16 5.40 5.46
N PHE A 33 -4.19 6.44 4.62
CA PHE A 33 -3.50 6.52 3.34
C PHE A 33 -2.50 7.67 3.28
N TYR A 34 -1.46 7.49 2.46
CA TYR A 34 -0.49 8.52 2.11
C TYR A 34 -0.34 8.59 0.59
N GLN A 35 -0.39 9.80 0.01
CA GLN A 35 -0.10 10.00 -1.40
C GLN A 35 1.41 10.15 -1.60
N VAL A 36 2.00 9.28 -2.42
CA VAL A 36 3.42 9.30 -2.74
C VAL A 36 3.77 10.58 -3.50
N LYS A 37 4.80 11.29 -3.04
CA LYS A 37 5.31 12.51 -3.66
C LYS A 37 6.63 12.24 -4.36
N SER A 38 6.97 13.10 -5.31
CA SER A 38 8.30 13.06 -5.94
C SER A 38 9.40 13.22 -4.89
N GLY A 39 10.36 12.29 -4.88
CA GLY A 39 11.46 12.24 -3.91
C GLY A 39 11.18 11.39 -2.67
N ASP A 40 9.98 10.83 -2.52
CA ASP A 40 9.70 9.89 -1.43
C ASP A 40 10.44 8.55 -1.60
N SER A 41 10.69 7.92 -0.45
CA SER A 41 11.19 6.55 -0.31
C SER A 41 10.33 5.82 0.73
N CYS A 42 10.40 4.49 0.80
CA CYS A 42 9.70 3.75 1.86
C CYS A 42 10.16 4.23 3.23
N TRP A 43 11.46 4.50 3.38
CA TRP A 43 12.01 5.01 4.63
C TRP A 43 11.41 6.38 5.02
N SER A 44 11.28 7.32 4.08
CA SER A 44 10.70 8.63 4.41
C SER A 44 9.23 8.52 4.80
N ILE A 45 8.46 7.68 4.11
CA ILE A 45 7.03 7.45 4.37
C ILE A 45 6.84 6.72 5.71
N GLU A 46 7.56 5.62 5.92
CA GLU A 46 7.42 4.80 7.13
C GLU A 46 7.88 5.54 8.38
N ASN A 47 8.97 6.30 8.30
CA ASN A 47 9.48 7.11 9.41
C ASN A 47 8.49 8.23 9.75
N ALA A 48 7.87 8.87 8.75
CA ALA A 48 6.83 9.88 8.98
C ALA A 48 5.54 9.28 9.56
N ALA A 49 5.19 8.05 9.17
CA ALA A 49 4.03 7.32 9.68
C ALA A 49 4.28 6.62 11.02
N GLY A 50 5.54 6.47 11.44
CA GLY A 50 5.92 5.75 12.65
C GLY A 50 5.73 4.23 12.55
N ILE A 51 5.94 3.66 11.36
CA ILE A 51 5.78 2.22 11.07
C ILE A 51 7.09 1.62 10.56
N THR A 52 7.18 0.29 10.56
CA THR A 52 8.33 -0.45 10.00
C THR A 52 8.12 -0.80 8.53
N LEU A 53 9.22 -1.06 7.82
CA LEU A 53 9.18 -1.54 6.43
C LEU A 53 8.37 -2.83 6.29
N ALA A 54 8.49 -3.72 7.28
CA ALA A 54 7.73 -4.97 7.31
C ALA A 54 6.21 -4.71 7.40
N GLN A 55 5.78 -3.78 8.24
CA GLN A 55 4.37 -3.38 8.33
C GLN A 55 3.91 -2.72 7.02
N PHE A 56 4.69 -1.77 6.50
CA PHE A 56 4.37 -1.07 5.27
C PHE A 56 4.20 -2.04 4.09
N ARG A 57 5.11 -3.01 3.92
CA ARG A 57 5.02 -4.04 2.87
C ARG A 57 3.92 -5.07 3.13
N SER A 58 3.60 -5.36 4.39
CA SER A 58 2.46 -6.24 4.71
C SER A 58 1.13 -5.64 4.25
N TRP A 59 1.04 -4.31 4.21
CA TRP A 59 -0.15 -3.60 3.74
C TRP A 59 -0.11 -3.21 2.26
N ASN A 60 1.07 -3.19 1.65
CA ASN A 60 1.29 -2.84 0.25
C ASN A 60 2.12 -3.95 -0.41
N THR A 61 1.47 -5.08 -0.66
CA THR A 61 2.12 -6.38 -0.96
C THR A 61 2.94 -6.40 -2.25
N GLN A 62 2.71 -5.45 -3.17
CA GLN A 62 3.47 -5.32 -4.40
C GLN A 62 4.66 -4.38 -4.28
N ILE A 63 4.88 -3.71 -3.14
CA ILE A 63 6.08 -2.90 -2.92
C ILE A 63 7.28 -3.83 -2.67
N ASP A 64 8.32 -3.63 -3.47
CA ASP A 64 9.54 -4.44 -3.38
C ASP A 64 10.37 -4.10 -2.12
N GLU A 65 11.29 -4.98 -1.74
CA GLU A 65 12.13 -4.78 -0.56
C GLU A 65 13.09 -3.59 -0.69
N SER A 66 13.51 -3.30 -1.91
CA SER A 66 14.41 -2.19 -2.24
C SER A 66 13.67 -0.84 -2.32
N CYS A 67 12.34 -0.85 -2.20
CA CYS A 67 11.44 0.27 -2.41
C CYS A 67 11.66 1.01 -3.74
N THR A 68 11.94 0.28 -4.82
CA THR A 68 12.26 0.91 -6.13
C THR A 68 11.03 1.18 -7.00
N ASN A 69 9.86 0.73 -6.57
CA ASN A 69 8.65 0.70 -7.39
C ASN A 69 7.49 1.56 -6.84
N LEU A 70 7.78 2.61 -6.06
CA LEU A 70 6.77 3.59 -5.67
C LEU A 70 6.32 4.44 -6.87
N TRP A 71 5.00 4.61 -7.03
CA TRP A 71 4.45 5.47 -8.08
C TRP A 71 4.03 6.81 -7.51
N VAL A 72 4.62 7.89 -8.03
CA VAL A 72 4.26 9.26 -7.65
C VAL A 72 2.78 9.52 -7.96
N ASP A 73 2.13 10.27 -7.08
CA ASP A 73 0.70 10.62 -7.08
C ASP A 73 -0.26 9.47 -6.79
N TYR A 74 0.24 8.24 -6.55
CA TYR A 74 -0.56 7.11 -6.11
C TYR A 74 -0.61 7.03 -4.58
N TYR A 75 -1.70 6.48 -4.06
CA TYR A 75 -1.87 6.23 -2.64
C TYR A 75 -1.28 4.88 -2.23
N VAL A 76 -0.68 4.85 -1.04
CA VAL A 76 -0.23 3.66 -0.30
C VAL A 76 -0.89 3.61 1.08
N CYS A 77 -1.06 2.42 1.65
CA CYS A 77 -1.58 2.27 3.01
C CYS A 77 -0.47 2.43 4.05
N ILE A 78 -0.73 3.23 5.08
CA ILE A 78 0.19 3.47 6.20
C ILE A 78 -0.42 3.10 7.55
N GLY A 79 -1.58 2.43 7.56
CA GLY A 79 -2.22 1.99 8.80
C GLY A 79 -3.60 1.39 8.60
N VAL A 80 -3.91 0.42 9.45
CA VAL A 80 -5.18 -0.30 9.57
C VAL A 80 -5.84 -0.02 10.92
#